data_AF-A0AA88XI95-F1
#
_entry.id   AF-A0AA88XI95-F1
#
_cell.length_a   1.000
_cell.length_b   1.000
_cell.length_c   1.000
_cell.angle_alpha   90.00
_cell.angle_beta   90.00
_cell.angle_gamma   90.00
#
_symmetry.space_group_name_H-M   'P 1'
#
loop_
_entity.id
_entity.type
_entity.pdbx_description
1 polymer ?
#
loop_
_entity_poly.entity_id
_entity_poly.type
_entity_poly.pdbx_seq_one_letter_code
_entity_poly.pdbx_strand_id
1 'polypeptide(L)'
;MLQQCHVTPYVIMYSENDQDEEMQQKKQVKKMEEQHQSLQEGQRHKTRPLLTHEAFLHVIHSLNLPFFVQHAKDLREAVILANDLDCPVLCQVSDFYVFPLKAGYIPIKTLIWHLHVEQQDGVSSYEYLNCKIYFADNLTKCFPGLKNDSLVAIATLLGNRYLTKGDIWSFYAKLLEMPMQNNLNLNFQPKYPETMKLMNWIAQQDDLQSIMEGVLGCLTLNKEKARELIAKSIDRFGLDSIKHTQPLIEYFRGFQKYHQVKTAPGVPEWLTLMYQRGEISVVIPRLISIPRNVFFSQVEDLESPSSFECATSLRQVVYGILTSTCTQSGQIEEIYREKRSVKSVHVDPAKGTPSLLDIPLLDMYLRKLIILDTLKETNGNVDLPADAEFFTAIIEYCLENSNPKLNEHHVRALICCFLVMNVKFESLLSRAKNKSAIQETMYRMSMHTIASLEEKWGFLCQHNRQEYDIRVIHAFAQFQACFLAALDLNQLLLCPFPNLNPARVIHGTFLHNVFVKLATSTTPKLVIEDLFDGDQYFVEMFSKMESAVLGPLVLYSRATESFN
;
A
#
# COMPACT_ATOMS: atom_id res chain seq x y z
N MET A 1 3.55 -16.58 -10.93
CA MET A 1 3.20 -17.65 -9.98
C MET A 1 1.72 -17.98 -10.00
N LEU A 2 0.79 -17.15 -9.48
CA LEU A 2 -0.65 -17.50 -9.56
C LEU A 2 -1.13 -17.70 -11.00
N GLN A 3 -0.81 -16.78 -11.91
CA GLN A 3 -1.13 -16.89 -13.34
C GLN A 3 -0.47 -18.11 -14.02
N GLN A 4 0.73 -18.48 -13.57
CA GLN A 4 1.46 -19.68 -14.02
C GLN A 4 0.69 -20.96 -13.64
N CYS A 5 0.08 -20.97 -12.46
CA CYS A 5 -0.86 -22.00 -12.02
C CYS A 5 -2.27 -21.86 -12.59
N HIS A 6 -2.47 -21.04 -13.62
CA HIS A 6 -3.78 -20.75 -14.22
C HIS A 6 -4.84 -20.21 -13.24
N VAL A 7 -4.42 -19.52 -12.18
CA VAL A 7 -5.31 -18.85 -11.23
C VAL A 7 -5.51 -17.39 -11.63
N THR A 8 -6.77 -16.97 -11.79
CA THR A 8 -7.15 -15.57 -12.02
C THR A 8 -7.56 -14.92 -10.68
N PRO A 9 -6.73 -14.05 -10.09
CA PRO A 9 -7.08 -13.39 -8.83
C PRO A 9 -8.03 -12.22 -9.07
N TYR A 10 -9.07 -12.12 -8.24
CA TYR A 10 -9.89 -10.91 -8.07
C TYR A 10 -9.39 -10.18 -6.83
N VAL A 11 -8.86 -8.96 -7.02
CA VAL A 11 -8.18 -8.23 -5.95
C VAL A 11 -9.10 -7.15 -5.39
N ILE A 12 -9.45 -7.28 -4.12
CA ILE A 12 -10.19 -6.26 -3.36
C ILE A 12 -9.25 -5.64 -2.34
N MET A 13 -9.11 -4.32 -2.40
CA MET A 13 -8.30 -3.56 -1.47
C MET A 13 -9.18 -2.69 -0.58
N TYR A 14 -8.84 -2.60 0.70
CA TYR A 14 -9.59 -1.80 1.67
C TYR A 14 -8.75 -0.60 2.09
N SER A 15 -9.36 0.59 2.14
CA SER A 15 -8.71 1.72 2.80
C SER A 15 -8.71 1.54 4.32
N GLU A 16 -7.58 1.88 4.95
CA GLU A 16 -7.51 1.96 6.40
C GLU A 16 -8.28 3.21 6.86
N ASN A 17 -9.45 3.00 7.46
CA ASN A 17 -10.22 4.05 8.13
C ASN A 17 -9.94 4.01 9.64
N ASP A 18 -8.67 4.15 10.03
CA ASP A 18 -8.35 4.42 11.43
C ASP A 18 -8.75 5.87 11.72
N GLN A 19 -9.91 6.06 12.34
CA GLN A 19 -10.38 7.39 12.75
C GLN A 19 -9.83 7.80 14.13
N ASP A 20 -9.30 6.83 14.89
CA ASP A 20 -8.75 7.04 16.23
C ASP A 20 -7.34 7.65 16.17
N GLU A 21 -7.25 8.91 16.59
CA GLU A 21 -6.02 9.69 16.62
C GLU A 21 -5.00 9.12 17.61
N GLU A 22 -5.44 8.71 18.80
CA GLU A 22 -4.56 8.17 19.84
C GLU A 22 -3.91 6.87 19.35
N MET A 23 -4.70 6.05 18.64
CA MET A 23 -4.19 4.83 18.02
C MET A 23 -3.17 5.13 16.91
N GLN A 24 -3.42 6.15 16.07
CA GLN A 24 -2.51 6.57 15.01
C GLN A 24 -1.17 7.07 15.58
N GLN A 25 -1.22 7.93 16.58
CA GLN A 25 -0.03 8.45 17.26
C GLN A 25 0.77 7.33 17.94
N LYS A 26 0.11 6.42 18.67
CA LYS A 26 0.76 5.25 19.28
C LYS A 26 1.44 4.36 18.25
N LYS A 27 0.77 4.09 17.11
CA LYS A 27 1.37 3.32 16.01
C LYS A 27 2.60 4.02 15.43
N GLN A 28 2.55 5.35 15.30
CA GLN A 28 3.67 6.13 14.78
C GLN A 28 4.87 6.13 15.73
N VAL A 29 4.67 6.37 17.03
CA VAL A 29 5.73 6.31 18.04
C VAL A 29 6.38 4.94 18.06
N LYS A 30 5.57 3.88 18.13
CA LYS A 30 6.09 2.51 18.08
C LYS A 30 6.91 2.23 16.81
N LYS A 31 6.46 2.71 15.66
CA LYS A 31 7.19 2.54 14.40
C LYS A 31 8.53 3.29 14.41
N MET A 32 8.58 4.49 14.97
CA MET A 32 9.83 5.26 15.13
C MET A 32 10.82 4.53 16.03
N GLU A 33 10.36 3.95 17.13
CA GLU A 33 11.19 3.14 18.04
C GLU A 33 11.75 1.89 17.35
N GLU A 34 10.91 1.13 16.64
CA GLU A 34 11.33 -0.05 15.87
C GLU A 34 12.36 0.31 14.78
N GLN A 35 12.17 1.45 14.10
CA GLN A 35 13.12 1.96 13.10
C GLN A 35 14.46 2.34 13.72
N HIS A 36 14.44 3.02 14.86
CA HIS A 36 15.66 3.41 15.56
C HIS A 36 16.47 2.19 16.02
N GLN A 37 15.81 1.18 16.59
CA GLN A 37 16.43 -0.09 16.95
C GLN A 37 17.02 -0.81 15.73
N SER A 38 16.32 -0.79 14.59
CA SER A 38 16.84 -1.37 13.34
C SER A 38 18.16 -0.74 12.90
N LEU A 39 18.23 0.59 12.99
CA LEU A 39 19.37 1.39 12.52
C LEU A 39 20.57 1.30 13.48
N GLN A 40 20.35 1.27 14.79
CA GLN A 40 21.44 1.24 15.78
C GLN A 40 21.94 -0.17 16.09
N GLU A 41 21.03 -1.15 16.16
CA GLU A 41 21.35 -2.50 16.65
C GLU A 41 21.43 -3.53 15.51
N GLY A 42 21.22 -3.09 14.26
CA GLY A 42 21.20 -3.97 13.08
C GLY A 42 20.05 -4.98 13.10
N GLN A 43 19.03 -4.76 13.95
CA GLN A 43 17.88 -5.64 14.04
C GLN A 43 17.02 -5.55 12.77
N ARG A 44 16.58 -6.71 12.28
CA ARG A 44 15.69 -6.77 11.11
C ARG A 44 14.24 -6.55 11.53
N HIS A 45 13.78 -5.30 11.52
CA HIS A 45 12.36 -5.01 11.65
C HIS A 45 11.68 -4.91 10.27
N LYS A 46 10.42 -5.34 10.18
CA LYS A 46 9.61 -5.21 8.98
C LYS A 46 9.02 -3.81 8.91
N THR A 47 9.73 -2.89 8.26
CA THR A 47 9.19 -1.55 7.96
C THR A 47 8.47 -1.58 6.60
N ARG A 48 7.29 -0.94 6.53
CA ARG A 48 6.56 -0.75 5.25
C ARG A 48 7.08 0.52 4.57
N PRO A 49 7.67 0.43 3.35
CA PRO A 49 8.08 1.60 2.58
C PRO A 49 6.93 2.56 2.29
N LEU A 50 7.23 3.86 2.16
CA LEU A 50 6.22 4.91 1.92
C LEU A 50 5.35 4.60 0.69
N LEU A 51 6.00 4.26 -0.43
CA LEU A 51 5.34 4.09 -1.73
C LEU A 51 4.78 2.68 -1.97
N THR A 52 4.67 1.84 -0.93
CA THR A 52 4.22 0.45 -1.06
C THR A 52 2.84 0.35 -1.70
N HIS A 53 1.93 1.24 -1.28
CA HIS A 53 0.55 1.24 -1.77
C HIS A 53 0.49 1.57 -3.26
N GLU A 54 1.14 2.65 -3.67
CA GLU A 54 1.19 3.07 -5.07
C GLU A 54 1.94 2.06 -5.94
N ALA A 55 3.05 1.49 -5.47
CA ALA A 55 3.76 0.42 -6.17
C ALA A 55 2.86 -0.79 -6.43
N PHE A 56 2.06 -1.18 -5.43
CA PHE A 56 1.14 -2.31 -5.54
C PHE A 56 0.04 -2.03 -6.58
N LEU A 57 -0.62 -0.87 -6.51
CA LEU A 57 -1.65 -0.47 -7.48
C LEU A 57 -1.13 -0.46 -8.92
N HIS A 58 0.05 0.11 -9.15
CA HIS A 58 0.64 0.14 -10.49
C HIS A 58 0.96 -1.26 -11.01
N VAL A 59 1.40 -2.19 -10.16
CA VAL A 59 1.63 -3.60 -10.56
C VAL A 59 0.32 -4.29 -10.92
N ILE A 60 -0.74 -4.09 -10.14
CA ILE A 60 -2.07 -4.62 -10.44
C ILE A 60 -2.56 -4.15 -11.82
N HIS A 61 -2.46 -2.85 -12.09
CA HIS A 61 -2.80 -2.25 -13.38
C HIS A 61 -1.93 -2.77 -14.52
N SER A 62 -0.61 -2.86 -14.30
CA SER A 62 0.34 -3.37 -15.30
C SER A 62 0.07 -4.82 -15.69
N LEU A 63 -0.47 -5.62 -14.75
CA LEU A 63 -0.86 -7.02 -14.97
C LEU A 63 -2.30 -7.18 -15.51
N ASN A 64 -3.06 -6.10 -15.65
CA ASN A 64 -4.47 -6.10 -16.06
C ASN A 64 -5.35 -7.03 -15.20
N LEU A 65 -5.12 -7.05 -13.88
CA LEU A 65 -5.89 -7.89 -12.97
C LEU A 65 -7.26 -7.26 -12.62
N PRO A 66 -8.33 -8.05 -12.46
CA PRO A 66 -9.59 -7.57 -11.90
C PRO A 66 -9.35 -6.96 -10.51
N PHE A 67 -9.62 -5.65 -10.39
CA PHE A 67 -9.31 -4.88 -9.20
C PHE A 67 -10.44 -3.93 -8.76
N PHE A 68 -10.64 -3.80 -7.44
CA PHE A 68 -11.56 -2.85 -6.83
C PHE A 68 -11.05 -2.34 -5.47
N VAL A 69 -11.13 -1.03 -5.25
CA VAL A 69 -10.90 -0.39 -3.94
C VAL A 69 -12.22 -0.11 -3.26
N GLN A 70 -12.39 -0.66 -2.07
CA GLN A 70 -13.55 -0.43 -1.23
C GLN A 70 -13.26 0.64 -0.17
N HIS A 71 -14.20 1.57 -0.04
CA HIS A 71 -14.20 2.53 1.05
C HIS A 71 -14.63 1.83 2.34
N ALA A 72 -13.78 1.92 3.38
CA ALA A 72 -13.92 1.22 4.66
C ALA A 72 -13.73 -0.31 4.59
N LYS A 73 -13.30 -0.87 5.74
CA LYS A 73 -13.00 -2.29 5.91
C LYS A 73 -14.26 -3.12 6.19
N ASP A 74 -15.17 -3.16 5.22
CA ASP A 74 -16.30 -4.09 5.24
C ASP A 74 -15.97 -5.32 4.39
N LEU A 75 -15.65 -6.42 5.06
CA LEU A 75 -15.17 -7.66 4.43
C LEU A 75 -16.27 -8.44 3.71
N ARG A 76 -17.55 -8.09 3.94
CA ARG A 76 -18.70 -8.88 3.46
C ARG A 76 -18.81 -8.88 1.93
N GLU A 77 -18.46 -7.79 1.27
CA GLU A 77 -18.42 -7.69 -0.20
C GLU A 77 -17.50 -8.74 -0.83
N ALA A 78 -16.32 -8.96 -0.22
CA ALA A 78 -15.40 -10.00 -0.68
C ALA A 78 -15.98 -11.41 -0.49
N VAL A 79 -16.76 -11.63 0.57
CA VAL A 79 -17.43 -12.91 0.85
C VAL A 79 -18.54 -13.16 -0.17
N ILE A 80 -19.36 -12.13 -0.46
CA ILE A 80 -20.43 -12.21 -1.47
C ILE A 80 -19.82 -12.50 -2.84
N LEU A 81 -18.81 -11.74 -3.26
CA LEU A 81 -18.12 -11.97 -4.53
C LEU A 81 -17.52 -13.38 -4.62
N ALA A 82 -16.85 -13.85 -3.57
CA ALA A 82 -16.25 -15.18 -3.54
C ALA A 82 -17.31 -16.28 -3.67
N ASN A 83 -18.47 -16.11 -3.04
CA ASN A 83 -19.59 -17.06 -3.11
C ASN A 83 -20.35 -17.01 -4.45
N ASP A 84 -20.34 -15.88 -5.15
CA ASP A 84 -20.89 -15.71 -6.50
C ASP A 84 -19.97 -16.32 -7.58
N LEU A 85 -18.66 -16.22 -7.37
CA LEU A 85 -17.63 -16.79 -8.25
C LEU A 85 -17.28 -18.25 -7.95
N ASP A 86 -17.80 -18.79 -6.83
CA ASP A 86 -17.45 -20.11 -6.29
C ASP A 86 -15.92 -20.30 -6.12
N CYS A 87 -15.25 -19.27 -5.59
CA CYS A 87 -13.80 -19.24 -5.43
C CYS A 87 -13.37 -19.01 -3.97
N PRO A 88 -12.21 -19.55 -3.55
CA PRO A 88 -11.73 -19.35 -2.19
C PRO A 88 -11.27 -17.90 -1.96
N VAL A 89 -11.40 -17.43 -0.72
CA VAL A 89 -10.79 -16.15 -0.31
C VAL A 89 -9.35 -16.37 0.13
N LEU A 90 -8.40 -15.64 -0.46
CA LEU A 90 -7.00 -15.60 -0.02
C LEU A 90 -6.74 -14.32 0.80
N CYS A 91 -6.56 -14.43 2.11
CA CYS A 91 -6.34 -13.27 2.98
C CYS A 91 -5.58 -13.66 4.25
N GLN A 92 -5.17 -12.71 5.10
CA GLN A 92 -4.61 -13.01 6.43
C GLN A 92 -5.58 -12.71 7.58
N VAL A 93 -6.73 -12.10 7.29
CA VAL A 93 -7.69 -11.63 8.29
C VAL A 93 -8.46 -12.81 8.89
N SER A 94 -8.52 -12.88 10.22
CA SER A 94 -9.15 -13.98 10.94
C SER A 94 -10.67 -14.04 10.80
N ASP A 95 -11.33 -12.92 10.50
CA ASP A 95 -12.79 -12.84 10.31
C ASP A 95 -13.28 -13.83 9.23
N PHE A 96 -12.45 -14.16 8.22
CA PHE A 96 -12.78 -15.15 7.18
C PHE A 96 -12.88 -16.60 7.67
N TYR A 97 -12.48 -16.92 8.91
CA TYR A 97 -12.73 -18.24 9.50
C TYR A 97 -14.20 -18.47 9.89
N VAL A 98 -14.99 -17.39 10.04
CA VAL A 98 -16.39 -17.48 10.48
C VAL A 98 -17.39 -17.02 9.42
N PHE A 99 -16.94 -16.37 8.36
CA PHE A 99 -17.79 -16.05 7.22
C PHE A 99 -18.25 -17.34 6.50
N PRO A 100 -19.50 -17.38 5.98
CA PRO A 100 -20.03 -18.54 5.28
C PRO A 100 -19.49 -18.62 3.85
N LEU A 101 -18.22 -18.99 3.71
CA LEU A 101 -17.54 -19.15 2.42
C LEU A 101 -17.75 -20.56 1.85
N LYS A 102 -18.33 -20.65 0.64
CA LYS A 102 -18.62 -21.93 -0.04
C LYS A 102 -17.34 -22.67 -0.46
N ALA A 103 -16.43 -21.95 -1.11
CA ALA A 103 -15.19 -22.50 -1.65
C ALA A 103 -14.00 -22.41 -0.66
N GLY A 104 -14.24 -21.98 0.58
CA GLY A 104 -13.25 -22.00 1.66
C GLY A 104 -12.37 -20.75 1.78
N TYR A 105 -11.55 -20.72 2.82
CA TYR A 105 -10.63 -19.64 3.16
C TYR A 105 -9.18 -20.14 3.14
N ILE A 106 -8.31 -19.44 2.43
CA ILE A 106 -6.86 -19.70 2.37
C ILE A 106 -6.15 -18.59 3.15
N PRO A 107 -5.60 -18.88 4.35
CA PRO A 107 -4.76 -17.93 5.05
C PRO A 107 -3.46 -17.73 4.26
N ILE A 108 -3.17 -16.50 3.82
CA ILE A 108 -2.06 -16.19 2.90
C ILE A 108 -0.70 -16.66 3.42
N LYS A 109 -0.49 -16.69 4.74
CA LYS A 109 0.73 -17.24 5.37
C LYS A 109 0.96 -18.74 5.11
N THR A 110 -0.08 -19.47 4.69
CA THR A 110 0.01 -20.90 4.38
C THR A 110 0.34 -21.17 2.93
N LEU A 111 0.23 -20.14 2.06
CA LEU A 111 0.61 -20.23 0.67
C LEU A 111 2.14 -20.23 0.56
N ILE A 112 2.67 -21.30 -0.01
CA ILE A 112 4.10 -21.46 -0.26
C ILE A 112 4.38 -20.83 -1.63
N TRP A 113 5.13 -19.72 -1.63
CA TRP A 113 5.55 -19.01 -2.85
C TRP A 113 6.70 -19.73 -3.56
N HIS A 114 6.47 -20.99 -3.89
CA HIS A 114 7.39 -21.85 -4.64
C HIS A 114 6.57 -22.60 -5.69
N LEU A 115 6.94 -22.43 -6.95
CA LEU A 115 6.24 -23.05 -8.07
C LEU A 115 6.66 -24.52 -8.14
N HIS A 116 5.68 -25.41 -7.99
CA HIS A 116 5.89 -26.84 -8.18
C HIS A 116 5.38 -27.23 -9.56
N VAL A 117 6.00 -28.25 -10.15
CA VAL A 117 5.61 -28.84 -11.44
C VAL A 117 5.38 -30.32 -11.21
N GLU A 118 4.19 -30.82 -11.55
CA GLU A 118 3.84 -32.23 -11.44
C GLU A 118 3.47 -32.79 -12.80
N GLN A 119 3.88 -34.02 -13.08
CA GLN A 119 3.53 -34.73 -14.31
C GLN A 119 2.25 -35.51 -14.09
N GLN A 120 1.27 -35.28 -14.96
CA GLN A 120 -0.05 -35.89 -14.83
C GLN A 120 -0.06 -37.30 -15.43
N ASP A 121 0.47 -37.47 -16.65
CA ASP A 121 0.45 -38.76 -17.39
C ASP A 121 1.70 -38.94 -18.30
N GLY A 122 2.85 -38.38 -17.93
CA GLY A 122 4.12 -38.48 -18.70
C GLY A 122 4.20 -37.63 -19.97
N VAL A 123 3.09 -37.00 -20.41
CA VAL A 123 3.02 -36.12 -21.59
C VAL A 123 2.68 -34.66 -21.22
N SER A 124 1.88 -34.45 -20.18
CA SER A 124 1.49 -33.13 -19.67
C SER A 124 2.03 -32.89 -18.26
N SER A 125 2.46 -31.65 -18.02
CA SER A 125 2.80 -31.15 -16.69
C SER A 125 1.93 -29.95 -16.34
N TYR A 126 1.59 -29.81 -15.06
CA TYR A 126 0.91 -28.62 -14.55
C TYR A 126 1.72 -27.97 -13.43
N GLU A 127 1.59 -26.65 -13.33
CA GLU A 127 2.26 -25.85 -12.30
C GLU A 127 1.29 -25.55 -11.16
N TYR A 128 1.73 -25.67 -9.92
CA TYR A 128 0.87 -25.44 -8.74
C TYR A 128 1.63 -24.79 -7.58
N LEU A 129 0.85 -24.20 -6.66
CA LEU A 129 1.33 -23.68 -5.38
C LEU A 129 0.68 -24.46 -4.25
N ASN A 130 1.48 -24.84 -3.26
CA ASN A 130 0.99 -25.49 -2.06
C ASN A 130 0.37 -24.46 -1.10
N CYS A 131 -0.83 -24.76 -0.57
CA CYS A 131 -1.47 -23.96 0.47
C CYS A 131 -2.33 -24.81 1.40
N LYS A 132 -2.86 -24.19 2.47
CA LYS A 132 -3.89 -24.81 3.32
C LYS A 132 -5.21 -24.08 3.14
N ILE A 133 -6.26 -24.83 2.87
CA ILE A 133 -7.61 -24.31 2.74
C ILE A 133 -8.47 -24.74 3.93
N TYR A 134 -9.22 -23.80 4.48
CA TYR A 134 -10.13 -24.00 5.60
C TYR A 134 -11.57 -24.03 5.11
N PHE A 135 -12.33 -25.03 5.57
CA PHE A 135 -13.77 -25.15 5.39
C PHE A 135 -14.43 -25.19 6.76
N ALA A 136 -15.42 -24.33 6.98
CA ALA A 136 -16.19 -24.27 8.23
C ALA A 136 -16.82 -25.64 8.57
N ASP A 137 -17.34 -26.34 7.57
CA ASP A 137 -17.94 -27.68 7.71
C ASP A 137 -16.96 -28.73 8.24
N ASN A 138 -15.66 -28.57 7.98
CA ASN A 138 -14.67 -29.49 8.54
C ASN A 138 -14.45 -29.24 10.03
N LEU A 139 -14.58 -27.99 10.49
CA LEU A 139 -14.52 -27.67 11.91
C LEU A 139 -15.75 -28.22 12.66
N THR A 140 -16.94 -28.05 12.11
CA THR A 140 -18.18 -28.55 12.75
C THR A 140 -18.22 -30.07 12.82
N LYS A 141 -17.63 -30.78 11.85
CA LYS A 141 -17.40 -32.24 11.93
C LYS A 141 -16.48 -32.64 13.09
N CYS A 142 -15.49 -31.81 13.43
CA CYS A 142 -14.61 -32.06 14.58
C CYS A 142 -15.27 -31.77 15.93
N PHE A 143 -16.32 -30.93 15.96
CA PHE A 143 -17.05 -30.52 17.16
C PHE A 143 -18.55 -30.80 17.01
N PRO A 144 -19.00 -32.04 17.28
CA PRO A 144 -20.41 -32.40 17.18
C PRO A 144 -21.29 -31.47 18.02
N GLY A 145 -22.35 -30.92 17.43
CA GLY A 145 -23.24 -29.92 18.06
C GLY A 145 -22.92 -28.48 17.67
N LEU A 146 -21.71 -28.20 17.16
CA LEU A 146 -21.38 -26.89 16.64
C LEU A 146 -22.06 -26.67 15.27
N LYS A 147 -22.93 -25.66 15.20
CA LYS A 147 -23.59 -25.24 13.95
C LYS A 147 -22.76 -24.14 13.27
N ASN A 148 -22.85 -24.03 11.95
CA ASN A 148 -22.15 -22.99 11.19
C ASN A 148 -22.55 -21.58 11.66
N ASP A 149 -23.83 -21.35 11.95
CA ASP A 149 -24.32 -20.06 12.45
C ASP A 149 -23.74 -19.69 13.84
N SER A 150 -23.32 -20.69 14.62
CA SER A 150 -22.70 -20.49 15.93
C SER A 150 -21.23 -20.08 15.86
N LEU A 151 -20.57 -20.16 14.69
CA LEU A 151 -19.17 -19.74 14.52
C LEU A 151 -18.99 -18.24 14.78
N VAL A 152 -19.99 -17.43 14.41
CA VAL A 152 -20.01 -15.99 14.68
C VAL A 152 -20.00 -15.69 16.18
N ALA A 153 -20.66 -16.54 16.99
CA ALA A 153 -20.61 -16.44 18.44
C ALA A 153 -19.20 -16.74 18.98
N ILE A 154 -18.48 -17.72 18.43
CA ILE A 154 -17.09 -18.00 18.80
C ILE A 154 -16.22 -16.76 18.56
N ALA A 155 -16.27 -16.18 17.36
CA ALA A 155 -15.50 -14.98 17.04
C ALA A 155 -15.86 -13.76 17.90
N THR A 156 -17.14 -13.63 18.27
CA THR A 156 -17.62 -12.57 19.16
C THR A 156 -17.10 -12.74 20.57
N LEU A 157 -17.26 -13.94 21.14
CA LEU A 157 -16.95 -14.19 22.55
C LEU A 157 -15.45 -14.26 22.81
N LEU A 158 -14.62 -14.78 21.89
CA LEU A 158 -13.15 -14.79 22.01
C LEU A 158 -12.54 -13.39 22.15
N GLY A 159 -13.29 -12.36 21.75
CA GLY A 159 -12.93 -10.96 21.84
C GLY A 159 -12.56 -10.39 20.47
N ASN A 160 -13.09 -9.21 20.18
CA ASN A 160 -12.84 -8.46 18.97
C ASN A 160 -12.91 -6.95 19.24
N ARG A 161 -12.97 -6.14 18.17
CA ARG A 161 -12.98 -4.68 18.27
C ARG A 161 -14.21 -4.07 18.96
N TYR A 162 -15.31 -4.82 19.09
CA TYR A 162 -16.55 -4.38 19.74
C TYR A 162 -16.63 -4.92 21.16
N LEU A 163 -16.33 -6.20 21.35
CA LEU A 163 -16.46 -6.89 22.63
C LEU A 163 -15.11 -7.42 23.09
N THR A 164 -14.66 -7.03 24.28
CA THR A 164 -13.45 -7.59 24.89
C THR A 164 -13.81 -8.68 25.89
N LYS A 165 -12.85 -9.55 26.25
CA LYS A 165 -13.04 -10.53 27.34
C LYS A 165 -13.40 -9.87 28.67
N GLY A 166 -12.93 -8.65 28.90
CA GLY A 166 -13.22 -7.87 30.12
C GLY A 166 -14.70 -7.49 30.22
N ASP A 167 -15.35 -7.17 29.10
CA ASP A 167 -16.77 -6.81 29.06
C ASP A 167 -17.69 -7.95 29.51
N ILE A 168 -17.23 -9.21 29.36
CA ILE A 168 -17.95 -10.43 29.72
C ILE A 168 -17.17 -11.33 30.68
N TRP A 169 -16.35 -10.73 31.54
CA TRP A 169 -15.46 -11.49 32.43
C TRP A 169 -16.20 -12.48 33.34
N SER A 170 -17.38 -12.12 33.86
CA SER A 170 -18.18 -13.01 34.71
C SER A 170 -18.61 -14.30 34.00
N PHE A 171 -18.84 -14.26 32.69
CA PHE A 171 -19.08 -15.44 31.88
C PHE A 171 -17.79 -16.26 31.74
N TYR A 172 -16.67 -15.61 31.41
CA TYR A 172 -15.37 -16.29 31.27
C TYR A 172 -14.91 -16.97 32.57
N ALA A 173 -15.09 -16.34 33.73
CA ALA A 173 -14.76 -16.94 35.02
C ALA A 173 -15.52 -18.26 35.22
N LYS A 174 -16.83 -18.28 34.97
CA LYS A 174 -17.65 -19.49 35.04
C LYS A 174 -17.23 -20.54 34.01
N LEU A 175 -16.93 -20.12 32.77
CA LEU A 175 -16.45 -21.02 31.72
C LEU A 175 -15.14 -21.71 32.13
N LEU A 176 -14.24 -21.00 32.80
CA LEU A 176 -12.97 -21.55 33.28
C LEU A 176 -13.16 -22.59 34.40
N GLU A 177 -14.21 -22.48 35.21
CA GLU A 177 -14.58 -23.45 36.23
C GLU A 177 -15.19 -24.74 35.66
N MET A 178 -15.71 -24.70 34.42
CA MET A 178 -16.31 -25.88 33.80
C MET A 178 -15.29 -27.01 33.54
N PRO A 179 -15.66 -28.28 33.75
CA PRO A 179 -14.78 -29.41 33.46
C PRO A 179 -14.54 -29.54 31.95
N MET A 180 -13.32 -29.92 31.54
CA MET A 180 -13.06 -30.27 30.14
C MET A 180 -13.73 -31.60 29.81
N GLN A 181 -14.66 -31.58 28.86
CA GLN A 181 -15.21 -32.79 28.25
C GLN A 181 -14.30 -33.20 27.08
N ASN A 182 -13.54 -34.27 27.24
CA ASN A 182 -12.59 -34.78 26.24
C ASN A 182 -13.23 -35.82 25.30
N ASN A 183 -14.38 -35.51 24.72
CA ASN A 183 -15.05 -36.42 23.76
C ASN A 183 -14.72 -36.11 22.28
N LEU A 184 -13.72 -35.26 22.03
CA LEU A 184 -13.37 -34.79 20.69
C LEU A 184 -12.25 -35.63 20.08
N ASN A 185 -12.46 -36.14 18.86
CA ASN A 185 -11.42 -36.78 18.05
C ASN A 185 -10.47 -35.73 17.44
N LEU A 186 -9.65 -35.11 18.28
CA LEU A 186 -8.64 -34.15 17.84
C LEU A 186 -7.29 -34.86 17.71
N ASN A 187 -6.74 -34.84 16.49
CA ASN A 187 -5.38 -35.33 16.21
C ASN A 187 -4.27 -34.40 16.71
N PHE A 188 -4.57 -33.48 17.64
CA PHE A 188 -3.61 -32.51 18.17
C PHE A 188 -3.97 -32.09 19.60
N GLN A 189 -2.95 -31.72 20.39
CA GLN A 189 -3.17 -31.12 21.70
C GLN A 189 -3.62 -29.65 21.55
N PRO A 190 -4.78 -29.27 22.14
CA PRO A 190 -5.25 -27.91 22.03
C PRO A 190 -4.33 -26.95 22.79
N LYS A 191 -3.73 -26.01 22.06
CA LYS A 191 -2.82 -24.98 22.60
C LYS A 191 -3.54 -23.95 23.49
N TYR A 192 -4.87 -23.86 23.41
CA TYR A 192 -5.70 -22.88 24.09
C TYR A 192 -6.91 -23.55 24.78
N PRO A 193 -6.78 -24.01 26.03
CA PRO A 193 -7.84 -24.71 26.76
C PRO A 193 -9.14 -23.90 26.89
N GLU A 194 -9.04 -22.57 27.03
CA GLU A 194 -10.21 -21.69 27.14
C GLU A 194 -11.09 -21.74 25.89
N THR A 195 -10.46 -21.71 24.71
CA THR A 195 -11.15 -21.78 23.42
C THR A 195 -11.88 -23.11 23.28
N MET A 196 -11.26 -24.21 23.74
CA MET A 196 -11.89 -25.53 23.74
C MET A 196 -13.12 -25.59 24.63
N LYS A 197 -13.04 -25.05 25.85
CA LYS A 197 -14.19 -24.96 26.75
C LYS A 197 -15.32 -24.13 26.15
N LEU A 198 -14.98 -22.99 25.54
CA LEU A 198 -15.94 -22.13 24.86
C LEU A 198 -16.66 -22.88 23.73
N MET A 199 -15.91 -23.55 22.86
CA MET A 199 -16.47 -24.31 21.75
C MET A 199 -17.38 -25.44 22.22
N ASN A 200 -16.98 -26.18 23.26
CA ASN A 200 -17.81 -27.23 23.85
C ASN A 200 -19.10 -26.67 24.46
N TRP A 201 -19.01 -25.55 25.17
CA TRP A 201 -20.18 -24.91 25.77
C TRP A 201 -21.16 -24.41 24.70
N ILE A 202 -20.65 -23.80 23.63
CA ILE A 202 -21.44 -23.34 22.47
C ILE A 202 -22.11 -24.53 21.76
N ALA A 203 -21.41 -25.65 21.59
CA ALA A 203 -21.95 -26.84 20.94
C ALA A 203 -23.12 -27.49 21.69
N GLN A 204 -23.32 -27.15 22.97
CA GLN A 204 -24.45 -27.59 23.79
C GLN A 204 -25.68 -26.67 23.69
N GLN A 205 -25.57 -25.53 22.99
CA GLN A 205 -26.67 -24.58 22.85
C GLN A 205 -27.47 -24.85 21.56
N ASP A 206 -28.77 -24.56 21.62
CA ASP A 206 -29.68 -24.80 20.49
C ASP A 206 -29.46 -23.83 19.34
N ASP A 207 -29.27 -22.54 19.63
CA ASP A 207 -29.13 -21.49 18.62
C ASP A 207 -28.33 -20.28 19.14
N LEU A 208 -28.12 -19.31 18.25
CA LEU A 208 -27.39 -18.08 18.55
C LEU A 208 -28.04 -17.27 19.69
N GLN A 209 -29.37 -17.28 19.76
CA GLN A 209 -30.12 -16.56 20.79
C GLN A 209 -29.87 -17.18 22.18
N SER A 210 -29.89 -18.51 22.28
CA SER A 210 -29.61 -19.28 23.49
C SER A 210 -28.19 -19.05 23.98
N ILE A 211 -27.22 -18.99 23.06
CA ILE A 211 -25.82 -18.61 23.36
C ILE A 211 -25.77 -17.22 23.98
N MET A 212 -26.45 -16.23 23.38
CA MET A 212 -26.47 -14.86 23.87
C MET A 212 -27.11 -14.75 25.26
N GLU A 213 -28.25 -15.41 25.48
CA GLU A 213 -28.94 -15.43 26.77
C GLU A 213 -28.11 -16.10 27.86
N GLY A 214 -27.41 -17.19 27.53
CA GLY A 214 -26.48 -17.86 28.46
C GLY A 214 -25.33 -16.95 28.91
N VAL A 215 -24.75 -16.17 28.00
CA VAL A 215 -23.69 -15.19 28.32
C VAL A 215 -24.25 -14.06 29.18
N LEU A 216 -25.36 -13.44 28.76
CA LEU A 216 -25.98 -12.32 29.47
C LEU A 216 -26.53 -12.72 30.85
N GLY A 217 -26.98 -13.97 31.00
CA GLY A 217 -27.40 -14.55 32.28
C GLY A 217 -26.28 -14.62 33.31
N CYS A 218 -25.02 -14.66 32.86
CA CYS A 218 -23.84 -14.71 33.74
C CYS A 218 -23.39 -13.33 34.24
N LEU A 219 -23.81 -12.25 33.57
CA LEU A 219 -23.42 -10.89 33.94
C LEU A 219 -24.32 -10.39 35.07
N THR A 220 -23.77 -9.65 36.03
CA THR A 220 -24.56 -8.98 37.09
C THR A 220 -24.76 -7.49 36.80
N LEU A 221 -23.82 -6.87 36.09
CA LEU A 221 -23.82 -5.46 35.70
C LEU A 221 -23.68 -5.33 34.18
N ASN A 222 -24.06 -4.17 33.64
CA ASN A 222 -23.85 -3.80 32.22
C ASN A 222 -24.44 -4.76 31.17
N LYS A 223 -25.49 -5.53 31.52
CA LYS A 223 -26.14 -6.49 30.61
C LYS A 223 -26.56 -5.86 29.28
N GLU A 224 -27.20 -4.69 29.31
CA GLU A 224 -27.67 -4.04 28.09
C GLU A 224 -26.52 -3.56 27.21
N LYS A 225 -25.46 -3.01 27.82
CA LYS A 225 -24.25 -2.63 27.08
C LYS A 225 -23.62 -3.85 26.41
N ALA A 226 -23.47 -4.95 27.15
CA ALA A 226 -22.92 -6.20 26.59
C ALA A 226 -23.81 -6.75 25.46
N ARG A 227 -25.15 -6.71 25.62
CA ARG A 227 -26.10 -7.11 24.57
C ARG A 227 -25.91 -6.28 23.30
N GLU A 228 -25.77 -4.96 23.42
CA GLU A 228 -25.55 -4.07 22.29
C GLU A 228 -24.20 -4.35 21.59
N LEU A 229 -23.12 -4.56 22.36
CA LEU A 229 -21.80 -4.89 21.82
C LEU A 229 -21.80 -6.26 21.10
N ILE A 230 -22.46 -7.26 21.67
CA ILE A 230 -22.64 -8.58 21.06
C ILE A 230 -23.43 -8.46 19.74
N ALA A 231 -24.55 -7.72 19.75
CA ALA A 231 -25.36 -7.51 18.55
C ALA A 231 -24.56 -6.81 17.43
N LYS A 232 -23.82 -5.74 17.75
CA LYS A 232 -22.92 -5.05 16.80
C LYS A 232 -21.84 -5.98 16.25
N SER A 233 -21.30 -6.86 17.10
CA SER A 233 -20.31 -7.85 16.69
C SER A 233 -20.87 -8.88 15.72
N ILE A 234 -22.07 -9.41 15.98
CA ILE A 234 -22.73 -10.42 15.14
C ILE A 234 -23.15 -9.80 13.79
N ASP A 235 -23.75 -8.61 13.79
CA ASP A 235 -24.21 -7.94 12.56
C ASP A 235 -23.09 -7.74 11.51
N ARG A 236 -21.85 -7.54 11.96
CA ARG A 236 -20.67 -7.48 11.09
C ARG A 236 -20.47 -8.70 10.21
N PHE A 237 -20.94 -9.87 10.64
CA PHE A 237 -20.83 -11.13 9.89
C PHE A 237 -22.12 -11.50 9.16
N GLY A 238 -23.23 -10.80 9.45
CA GLY A 238 -24.49 -10.97 8.76
C GLY A 238 -24.39 -10.52 7.30
N LEU A 239 -24.67 -11.45 6.38
CA LEU A 239 -24.78 -11.14 4.96
C LEU A 239 -26.18 -10.63 4.60
N ASP A 240 -27.22 -11.01 5.36
CA ASP A 240 -28.62 -10.64 5.08
C ASP A 240 -28.91 -9.13 5.28
N SER A 241 -28.10 -8.45 6.10
CA SER A 241 -28.18 -7.00 6.28
C SER A 241 -27.64 -6.22 5.07
N ILE A 242 -26.97 -6.92 4.15
CA ILE A 242 -26.52 -6.38 2.88
C ILE A 242 -27.58 -6.62 1.80
N LYS A 243 -28.46 -5.64 1.65
CA LYS A 243 -29.33 -5.53 0.48
C LYS A 243 -28.63 -4.69 -0.58
N HIS A 244 -27.68 -5.27 -1.32
CA HIS A 244 -27.15 -4.57 -2.48
C HIS A 244 -28.20 -4.55 -3.59
N THR A 245 -28.45 -3.37 -4.14
CA THR A 245 -29.20 -3.22 -5.38
C THR A 245 -28.39 -3.73 -6.59
N GLN A 246 -27.05 -3.83 -6.46
CA GLN A 246 -26.11 -4.31 -7.49
C GLN A 246 -24.86 -4.95 -6.85
N PRO A 247 -24.61 -6.25 -7.07
CA PRO A 247 -23.46 -6.95 -6.50
C PRO A 247 -22.12 -6.61 -7.21
N LEU A 248 -21.00 -6.64 -6.47
CA LEU A 248 -19.65 -6.33 -6.98
C LEU A 248 -19.24 -7.16 -8.22
N ILE A 249 -19.84 -8.33 -8.41
CA ILE A 249 -19.67 -9.14 -9.61
C ILE A 249 -20.08 -8.41 -10.91
N GLU A 250 -21.07 -7.50 -10.85
CA GLU A 250 -21.50 -6.71 -12.01
C GLU A 250 -20.43 -5.72 -12.45
N TYR A 251 -19.74 -5.10 -11.50
CA TYR A 251 -18.59 -4.23 -11.77
C TYR A 251 -17.51 -5.00 -12.54
N PHE A 252 -17.15 -6.20 -12.07
CA PHE A 252 -16.13 -7.03 -12.74
C PHE A 252 -16.57 -7.59 -14.10
N ARG A 253 -17.87 -7.73 -14.35
CA ARG A 253 -18.41 -8.13 -15.66
C ARG A 253 -18.47 -6.98 -16.68
N GLY A 254 -18.03 -5.78 -16.31
CA GLY A 254 -17.99 -4.63 -17.21
C GLY A 254 -19.34 -3.91 -17.37
N PHE A 255 -20.31 -4.16 -16.49
CA PHE A 255 -21.54 -3.39 -16.48
C PHE A 255 -21.24 -1.99 -15.94
N GLN A 256 -21.31 -0.98 -16.81
CA GLN A 256 -21.05 0.44 -16.51
C GLN A 256 -21.88 1.02 -15.36
N LYS A 257 -22.93 0.31 -14.93
CA LYS A 257 -23.91 0.76 -13.95
C LYS A 257 -23.58 0.36 -12.52
N TYR A 258 -22.33 0.16 -12.08
CA TYR A 258 -22.06 0.11 -10.63
C TYR A 258 -22.25 1.53 -10.07
N HIS A 259 -23.50 1.94 -9.87
CA HIS A 259 -23.92 3.35 -9.66
C HIS A 259 -24.32 3.64 -8.21
N GLN A 260 -24.21 2.67 -7.30
CA GLN A 260 -24.32 2.95 -5.88
C GLN A 260 -22.95 2.93 -5.22
N VAL A 261 -22.07 3.80 -5.70
CA VAL A 261 -21.04 4.27 -4.78
C VAL A 261 -21.72 5.22 -3.84
N LYS A 262 -21.74 4.90 -2.54
CA LYS A 262 -21.92 5.94 -1.53
C LYS A 262 -20.74 6.89 -1.70
N THR A 263 -20.92 7.93 -2.51
CA THR A 263 -20.01 9.07 -2.54
C THR A 263 -19.96 9.58 -1.11
N ALA A 264 -18.78 9.60 -0.51
CA ALA A 264 -18.66 10.32 0.75
C ALA A 264 -19.15 11.76 0.52
N PRO A 265 -19.88 12.37 1.46
CA PRO A 265 -20.39 13.73 1.29
C PRO A 265 -19.27 14.68 0.83
N GLY A 266 -19.48 15.41 -0.27
CA GLY A 266 -18.50 16.33 -0.84
C GLY A 266 -17.51 15.71 -1.85
N VAL A 267 -17.54 14.40 -2.10
CA VAL A 267 -16.67 13.74 -3.09
C VAL A 267 -17.40 13.60 -4.43
N PRO A 268 -16.90 14.18 -5.54
CA PRO A 268 -17.51 14.05 -6.86
C PRO A 268 -17.52 12.60 -7.40
N GLU A 269 -18.43 12.31 -8.33
CA GLU A 269 -18.59 10.98 -8.93
C GLU A 269 -17.33 10.53 -9.68
N TRP A 270 -16.72 11.42 -10.48
CA TRP A 270 -15.50 11.11 -11.24
C TRP A 270 -14.34 10.68 -10.31
N LEU A 271 -14.18 11.38 -9.19
CA LEU A 271 -13.13 11.12 -8.20
C LEU A 271 -13.37 9.79 -7.49
N THR A 272 -14.64 9.51 -7.21
CA THR A 272 -15.10 8.26 -6.61
C THR A 272 -14.81 7.06 -7.52
N LEU A 273 -15.05 7.19 -8.82
CA LEU A 273 -14.75 6.14 -9.80
C LEU A 273 -13.24 5.89 -9.92
N MET A 274 -12.43 6.96 -9.98
CA MET A 274 -10.97 6.82 -9.98
C MET A 274 -10.45 6.12 -8.72
N TYR A 275 -11.00 6.46 -7.55
CA TYR A 275 -10.65 5.83 -6.29
C TYR A 275 -10.94 4.33 -6.30
N GLN A 276 -12.13 3.93 -6.75
CA GLN A 276 -12.52 2.52 -6.84
C GLN A 276 -11.66 1.71 -7.81
N ARG A 277 -11.19 2.36 -8.88
CA ARG A 277 -10.23 1.77 -9.82
C ARG A 277 -8.79 1.79 -9.30
N GLY A 278 -8.51 2.45 -8.18
CA GLY A 278 -7.14 2.68 -7.70
C GLY A 278 -6.30 3.47 -8.68
N GLU A 279 -6.93 4.43 -9.36
CA GLU A 279 -6.27 5.42 -10.24
C GLU A 279 -5.86 6.67 -9.45
N ILE A 280 -6.34 6.81 -8.21
CA ILE A 280 -5.98 7.87 -7.29
C ILE A 280 -5.65 7.33 -5.90
N SER A 281 -4.68 7.98 -5.28
CA SER A 281 -4.25 7.75 -3.90
C SER A 281 -5.42 7.73 -2.91
N VAL A 282 -5.39 6.76 -2.00
CA VAL A 282 -6.43 6.55 -0.98
C VAL A 282 -6.54 7.71 0.02
N VAL A 283 -5.50 8.56 0.09
CA VAL A 283 -5.46 9.74 0.95
C VAL A 283 -6.40 10.82 0.41
N ILE A 284 -6.55 10.95 -0.91
CA ILE A 284 -7.27 12.07 -1.52
C ILE A 284 -8.75 12.12 -1.11
N PRO A 285 -9.57 11.06 -1.29
CA PRO A 285 -10.97 11.12 -0.87
C PRO A 285 -11.13 11.21 0.65
N ARG A 286 -10.17 10.67 1.41
CA ARG A 286 -10.17 10.75 2.87
C ARG A 286 -10.02 12.21 3.33
N LEU A 287 -9.15 13.00 2.69
CA LEU A 287 -8.90 14.40 3.06
C LEU A 287 -10.13 15.30 2.91
N ILE A 288 -11.04 14.97 2.00
CA ILE A 288 -12.32 15.69 1.85
C ILE A 288 -13.23 15.45 3.06
N SER A 289 -13.24 14.22 3.59
CA SER A 289 -14.10 13.85 4.73
C SER A 289 -13.47 14.15 6.09
N ILE A 290 -12.14 14.05 6.18
CA ILE A 290 -11.35 14.20 7.40
C ILE A 290 -10.15 15.08 7.00
N PRO A 291 -10.11 16.37 7.36
CA PRO A 291 -9.05 17.31 6.97
C PRO A 291 -7.77 17.08 7.79
N ARG A 292 -7.28 15.85 7.82
CA ARG A 292 -6.12 15.39 8.57
C ARG A 292 -5.33 14.35 7.80
N ASN A 293 -4.02 14.57 7.67
CA ASN A 293 -3.07 13.67 7.05
C ASN A 293 -2.02 13.19 8.06
N VAL A 294 -1.76 11.89 8.13
CA VAL A 294 -0.79 11.30 9.07
C VAL A 294 0.34 10.66 8.29
N PHE A 295 1.54 11.21 8.43
CA PHE A 295 2.74 10.71 7.79
C PHE A 295 3.56 9.87 8.76
N PHE A 296 3.50 8.56 8.57
CA PHE A 296 4.34 7.64 9.34
C PHE A 296 5.82 7.81 8.95
N SER A 297 6.67 7.98 9.97
CA SER A 297 8.12 8.09 9.80
C SER A 297 8.67 7.04 8.83
N GLN A 298 9.57 7.47 7.95
CA GLN A 298 10.33 6.60 7.08
C GLN A 298 11.54 6.03 7.84
N VAL A 299 12.31 5.15 7.21
CA VAL A 299 13.67 4.87 7.70
C VAL A 299 14.48 6.11 7.31
N GLU A 300 14.77 6.98 8.27
CA GLU A 300 15.33 8.32 8.01
C GLU A 300 16.07 8.84 9.26
N ASP A 301 16.88 9.89 9.09
CA ASP A 301 17.55 10.56 10.21
C ASP A 301 16.55 11.31 11.10
N LEU A 302 16.40 10.85 12.34
CA LEU A 302 15.49 11.47 13.31
C LEU A 302 15.99 12.83 13.80
N GLU A 303 17.29 13.12 13.74
CA GLU A 303 17.82 14.41 14.21
C GLU A 303 17.62 15.52 13.16
N SER A 304 17.46 15.15 11.90
CA SER A 304 17.08 16.04 10.80
C SER A 304 15.58 16.38 10.82
N PRO A 305 15.13 17.49 10.19
CA PRO A 305 13.70 17.79 9.98
C PRO A 305 12.95 16.60 9.35
N SER A 306 11.62 16.57 9.44
CA SER A 306 10.88 15.44 8.85
C SER A 306 11.06 15.39 7.33
N SER A 307 11.28 14.21 6.76
CA SER A 307 11.37 14.05 5.30
C SER A 307 10.12 14.55 4.55
N PHE A 308 8.98 14.67 5.22
CA PHE A 308 7.74 15.19 4.63
C PHE A 308 7.70 16.72 4.54
N GLU A 309 8.54 17.45 5.28
CA GLU A 309 8.51 18.92 5.29
C GLU A 309 8.88 19.51 3.92
N CYS A 310 9.82 18.90 3.19
CA CYS A 310 10.26 19.37 1.88
C CYS A 310 9.16 19.33 0.79
N ALA A 311 8.11 18.53 0.99
CA ALA A 311 7.00 18.37 0.06
C ALA A 311 5.76 19.19 0.45
N THR A 312 5.87 20.09 1.43
CA THR A 312 4.72 20.84 1.96
C THR A 312 4.04 21.68 0.88
N SER A 313 4.77 22.44 0.05
CA SER A 313 4.13 23.31 -0.95
C SER A 313 3.39 22.52 -2.04
N LEU A 314 3.88 21.34 -2.44
CA LEU A 314 3.14 20.43 -3.31
C LEU A 314 1.79 20.04 -2.69
N ARG A 315 1.80 19.69 -1.40
CA ARG A 315 0.58 19.33 -0.67
C ARG A 315 -0.35 20.52 -0.47
N GLN A 316 0.17 21.74 -0.30
CA GLN A 316 -0.68 22.94 -0.25
C GLN A 316 -1.52 23.09 -1.51
N VAL A 317 -0.97 22.79 -2.70
CA VAL A 317 -1.72 22.81 -3.96
C VAL A 317 -2.80 21.72 -3.99
N VAL A 318 -2.46 20.49 -3.60
CA VAL A 318 -3.44 19.39 -3.45
C VAL A 318 -4.57 19.81 -2.51
N TYR A 319 -4.25 20.37 -1.35
CA TYR A 319 -5.24 20.84 -0.38
C TYR A 319 -6.06 22.00 -0.94
N GLY A 320 -5.46 22.91 -1.71
CA GLY A 320 -6.17 24.01 -2.38
C GLY A 320 -7.28 23.49 -3.29
N ILE A 321 -6.95 22.50 -4.13
CA ILE A 321 -7.91 21.86 -5.02
C ILE A 321 -9.03 21.19 -4.22
N LEU A 322 -8.70 20.40 -3.18
CA LEU A 322 -9.71 19.67 -2.40
C LEU A 322 -10.62 20.58 -1.56
N THR A 323 -10.05 21.62 -0.94
CA THR A 323 -10.77 22.50 -0.02
C THR A 323 -11.77 23.43 -0.71
N SER A 324 -11.68 23.60 -2.03
CA SER A 324 -12.72 24.26 -2.84
C SER A 324 -14.13 23.65 -2.68
N THR A 325 -14.21 22.38 -2.26
CA THR A 325 -15.47 21.64 -2.03
C THR A 325 -15.74 21.33 -0.55
N CYS A 326 -14.82 21.68 0.36
CA CYS A 326 -14.97 21.37 1.78
C CYS A 326 -15.95 22.34 2.46
N THR A 327 -16.88 21.80 3.25
CA THR A 327 -17.87 22.58 4.03
C THR A 327 -17.30 23.12 5.34
N GLN A 328 -16.10 22.70 5.75
CA GLN A 328 -15.42 23.12 6.97
C GLN A 328 -14.13 23.88 6.61
N SER A 329 -13.92 25.05 7.25
CA SER A 329 -12.68 25.86 7.15
C SER A 329 -11.46 24.96 7.35
N GLY A 330 -10.48 24.90 6.45
CA GLY A 330 -9.73 25.98 5.81
C GLY A 330 -8.23 25.68 5.93
N GLN A 331 -7.85 24.82 6.89
CA GLN A 331 -6.51 24.28 7.07
C GLN A 331 -6.58 22.75 7.20
N ILE A 332 -5.55 22.05 6.74
CA ILE A 332 -5.41 20.60 6.89
C ILE A 332 -4.42 20.33 8.02
N GLU A 333 -4.78 19.46 8.95
CA GLU A 333 -3.87 19.01 10.01
C GLU A 333 -2.90 17.95 9.46
N GLU A 334 -1.60 18.21 9.56
CA GLU A 334 -0.55 17.24 9.25
C GLU A 334 0.11 16.75 10.53
N ILE A 335 0.14 15.43 10.67
CA ILE A 335 0.79 14.76 11.80
C ILE A 335 2.02 14.02 11.28
N TYR A 336 3.20 14.41 11.74
CA TYR A 336 4.46 13.78 11.38
C TYR A 336 5.44 13.82 12.55
N ARG A 337 6.61 13.19 12.39
CA ARG A 337 7.61 13.15 13.46
C ARG A 337 8.24 14.53 13.69
N GLU A 338 8.53 14.84 14.94
CA GLU A 338 9.50 15.86 15.33
C GLU A 338 10.50 15.17 16.24
N LYS A 339 11.71 14.95 15.73
CA LYS A 339 12.71 14.09 16.36
C LYS A 339 12.15 12.71 16.72
N ARG A 340 12.09 12.40 18.03
CA ARG A 340 11.57 11.14 18.59
C ARG A 340 10.13 11.26 19.11
N SER A 341 9.49 12.40 18.87
CA SER A 341 8.09 12.68 19.21
C SER A 341 7.24 12.87 17.95
N VAL A 342 5.93 12.99 18.14
CA VAL A 342 4.99 13.34 17.09
C VAL A 342 4.58 14.80 17.25
N LYS A 343 4.45 15.50 16.14
CA LYS A 343 3.99 16.88 16.07
C LYS A 343 2.77 16.95 15.15
N SER A 344 1.83 17.81 15.52
CA SER A 344 0.71 18.23 14.67
C SER A 344 0.93 19.66 14.20
N VAL A 345 0.74 19.91 12.90
CA VAL A 345 0.89 21.22 12.25
C VAL A 345 -0.30 21.46 11.34
N HIS A 346 -0.90 22.65 11.40
CA HIS A 346 -1.92 23.06 10.45
C HIS A 346 -1.28 23.69 9.22
N VAL A 347 -1.62 23.16 8.04
CA VAL A 347 -1.11 23.61 6.74
C VAL A 347 -2.21 24.34 5.98
N ASP A 348 -1.89 25.56 5.56
CA ASP A 348 -2.78 26.38 4.73
C ASP A 348 -2.81 25.87 3.29
N PRO A 349 -4.00 25.65 2.70
CA PRO A 349 -4.17 25.37 1.28
C PRO A 349 -3.65 26.52 0.41
N ALA A 350 -3.10 26.17 -0.76
CA ALA A 350 -2.65 27.15 -1.73
C ALA A 350 -3.84 27.92 -2.33
N LYS A 351 -3.69 29.25 -2.41
CA LYS A 351 -4.67 30.15 -3.04
C LYS A 351 -4.53 30.11 -4.56
N GLY A 352 -5.61 30.41 -5.28
CA GLY A 352 -5.61 30.48 -6.75
C GLY A 352 -5.58 29.13 -7.45
N THR A 353 -5.82 28.04 -6.72
CA THR A 353 -5.99 26.69 -7.29
C THR A 353 -7.38 26.54 -7.91
N PRO A 354 -7.54 25.70 -8.95
CA PRO A 354 -8.85 25.40 -9.52
C PRO A 354 -9.72 24.61 -8.53
N SER A 355 -11.04 24.71 -8.69
CA SER A 355 -11.98 23.89 -7.91
C SER A 355 -11.87 22.42 -8.29
N LEU A 356 -12.12 21.52 -7.32
CA LEU A 356 -12.18 20.08 -7.54
C LEU A 356 -13.21 19.71 -8.61
N LEU A 357 -14.32 20.45 -8.67
CA LEU A 357 -15.37 20.24 -9.67
C LEU A 357 -14.96 20.71 -11.08
N ASP A 358 -14.01 21.65 -11.17
CA ASP A 358 -13.56 22.22 -12.44
C ASP A 358 -12.45 21.39 -13.08
N ILE A 359 -11.76 20.51 -12.34
CA ILE A 359 -10.64 19.71 -12.86
C ILE A 359 -11.01 18.97 -14.16
N PRO A 360 -12.14 18.26 -14.28
CA PRO A 360 -12.52 17.59 -15.53
C PRO A 360 -12.78 18.54 -16.70
N LEU A 361 -13.07 19.83 -16.42
CA LEU A 361 -13.35 20.86 -17.43
C LEU A 361 -12.08 21.52 -17.96
N LEU A 362 -10.97 21.47 -17.21
CA LEU A 362 -9.67 21.97 -17.67
C LEU A 362 -9.15 21.11 -18.81
N ASP A 363 -8.50 21.71 -19.80
CA ASP A 363 -7.80 20.95 -20.84
C ASP A 363 -6.47 20.35 -20.31
N MET A 364 -5.88 19.46 -21.11
CA MET A 364 -4.64 18.78 -20.75
C MET A 364 -3.48 19.75 -20.51
N TYR A 365 -3.43 20.86 -21.26
CA TYR A 365 -2.36 21.84 -21.19
C TYR A 365 -2.39 22.60 -19.87
N LEU A 366 -3.56 23.10 -19.46
CA LEU A 366 -3.75 23.79 -18.18
C LEU A 366 -3.45 22.87 -16.99
N ARG A 367 -3.86 21.61 -17.05
CA ARG A 367 -3.54 20.61 -16.02
C ARG A 367 -2.02 20.37 -15.91
N LYS A 368 -1.33 20.27 -17.06
CA LYS A 368 0.14 20.16 -17.11
C LYS A 368 0.82 21.39 -16.52
N LEU A 369 0.37 22.60 -16.88
CA LEU A 369 0.91 23.85 -16.36
C LEU A 369 0.80 23.97 -14.84
N ILE A 370 -0.32 23.55 -14.23
CA ILE A 370 -0.48 23.58 -12.76
C ILE A 370 0.63 22.76 -12.09
N ILE A 371 0.95 21.58 -12.61
CA ILE A 371 2.01 20.72 -12.06
C ILE A 371 3.38 21.37 -12.21
N LEU A 372 3.69 21.89 -13.40
CA LEU A 372 5.01 22.49 -13.68
C LEU A 372 5.25 23.75 -12.85
N ASP A 373 4.23 24.62 -12.72
CA ASP A 373 4.29 25.80 -11.85
C ASP A 373 4.46 25.42 -10.38
N THR A 374 3.76 24.37 -9.93
CA THR A 374 3.86 23.84 -8.56
C THR A 374 5.23 23.23 -8.27
N LEU A 375 5.82 22.51 -9.24
CA LEU A 375 7.18 21.99 -9.15
C LEU A 375 8.24 23.08 -9.31
N LYS A 376 7.84 24.30 -9.71
CA LYS A 376 8.74 25.40 -10.09
C LYS A 376 9.76 24.96 -11.12
N GLU A 377 9.32 24.15 -12.08
CA GLU A 377 10.21 23.63 -13.12
C GLU A 377 10.84 24.81 -13.86
N THR A 378 12.17 24.85 -13.89
CA THR A 378 12.94 25.89 -14.59
C THR A 378 13.55 25.39 -15.89
N ASN A 379 13.24 24.15 -16.28
CA ASN A 379 13.89 23.48 -17.39
C ASN A 379 13.89 24.32 -18.66
N GLY A 380 15.10 24.49 -19.20
CA GLY A 380 15.30 24.85 -20.59
C GLY A 380 14.79 23.72 -21.51
N ASN A 381 14.63 24.02 -22.79
CA ASN A 381 14.19 23.12 -23.88
C ASN A 381 15.02 21.81 -24.02
N VAL A 382 15.09 20.94 -23.01
CA VAL A 382 15.70 19.61 -23.10
C VAL A 382 14.62 18.62 -23.50
N ASP A 383 14.76 18.04 -24.69
CA ASP A 383 13.83 17.05 -25.20
C ASP A 383 13.99 15.72 -24.45
N LEU A 384 13.06 15.46 -23.52
CA LEU A 384 12.95 14.27 -22.68
C LEU A 384 11.59 13.58 -22.91
N PRO A 385 11.54 12.23 -22.84
CA PRO A 385 10.26 11.52 -22.75
C PRO A 385 9.45 11.97 -21.54
N ALA A 386 8.11 11.97 -21.63
CA ALA A 386 7.22 12.50 -20.59
C ALA A 386 7.46 11.90 -19.19
N ASP A 387 7.79 10.61 -19.09
CA ASP A 387 8.14 9.96 -17.81
C ASP A 387 9.42 10.57 -17.20
N ALA A 388 10.42 10.82 -18.05
CA ALA A 388 11.71 11.37 -17.63
C ALA A 388 11.59 12.86 -17.31
N GLU A 389 10.85 13.63 -18.12
CA GLU A 389 10.51 15.05 -17.88
C GLU A 389 9.87 15.22 -16.50
N PHE A 390 8.83 14.43 -16.19
CA PHE A 390 8.16 14.52 -14.91
C PHE A 390 9.08 14.10 -13.75
N PHE A 391 9.88 13.05 -13.94
CA PHE A 391 10.81 12.59 -12.92
C PHE A 391 11.92 13.60 -12.64
N THR A 392 12.49 14.26 -13.66
CA THR A 392 13.52 15.30 -13.47
C THR A 392 12.97 16.53 -12.78
N ALA A 393 11.75 16.98 -13.14
CA ALA A 393 11.09 18.10 -12.47
C ALA A 393 10.87 17.84 -10.96
N ILE A 394 10.56 16.59 -10.56
CA ILE A 394 10.45 16.20 -9.14
C ILE A 394 11.82 16.25 -8.44
N ILE A 395 12.90 15.85 -9.12
CA ILE A 395 14.27 15.94 -8.56
C ILE A 395 14.68 17.40 -8.36
N GLU A 396 14.42 18.27 -9.35
CA GLU A 396 14.68 19.71 -9.26
C GLU A 396 13.96 20.34 -8.08
N TYR A 397 12.65 20.10 -7.97
CA TYR A 397 11.86 20.55 -6.82
C TYR A 397 12.48 20.05 -5.49
N CYS A 398 12.90 18.78 -5.43
CA CYS A 398 13.50 18.20 -4.23
C CYS A 398 14.85 18.87 -3.88
N LEU A 399 15.70 19.21 -4.86
CA LEU A 399 16.95 19.94 -4.64
C LEU A 399 16.70 21.32 -4.01
N GLU A 400 15.65 22.02 -4.46
CA GLU A 400 15.31 23.35 -3.96
C GLU A 400 14.69 23.34 -2.57
N ASN A 401 13.91 22.32 -2.22
CA ASN A 401 13.07 22.35 -1.01
C ASN A 401 13.56 21.41 0.12
N SER A 402 14.54 20.54 -0.14
CA SER A 402 15.05 19.60 0.88
C SER A 402 15.97 20.27 1.91
N ASN A 403 15.86 19.80 3.16
CA ASN A 403 16.70 20.17 4.28
C ASN A 403 16.96 18.94 5.19
N PRO A 404 18.17 18.35 5.20
CA PRO A 404 19.38 18.78 4.48
C PRO A 404 19.26 18.69 2.95
N LYS A 405 20.09 19.48 2.26
CA LYS A 405 20.11 19.55 0.79
C LYS A 405 20.61 18.25 0.16
N LEU A 406 19.97 17.85 -0.94
CA LEU A 406 20.50 16.83 -1.84
C LEU A 406 21.74 17.40 -2.54
N ASN A 407 22.69 16.51 -2.87
CA ASN A 407 23.88 16.85 -3.64
C ASN A 407 23.87 16.12 -5.00
N GLU A 408 24.85 16.43 -5.85
CA GLU A 408 24.94 15.85 -7.19
C GLU A 408 24.97 14.30 -7.20
N HIS A 409 25.60 13.66 -6.21
CA HIS A 409 25.64 12.21 -6.15
C HIS A 409 24.25 11.59 -5.87
N HIS A 410 23.40 12.26 -5.09
CA HIS A 410 22.01 11.85 -4.91
C HIS A 410 21.24 11.93 -6.24
N VAL A 411 21.41 13.03 -6.98
CA VAL A 411 20.76 13.24 -8.28
C VAL A 411 21.18 12.17 -9.28
N ARG A 412 22.48 11.96 -9.44
CA ARG A 412 23.04 10.91 -10.32
C ARG A 412 22.53 9.52 -9.93
N ALA A 413 22.47 9.20 -8.64
CA ALA A 413 21.93 7.93 -8.17
C ALA A 413 20.44 7.75 -8.49
N LEU A 414 19.62 8.81 -8.35
CA LEU A 414 18.19 8.81 -8.71
C LEU A 414 18.00 8.57 -10.21
N ILE A 415 18.74 9.28 -11.07
CA ILE A 415 18.68 9.10 -12.53
C ILE A 415 19.11 7.67 -12.92
N CYS A 416 20.21 7.18 -12.36
CA CYS A 416 20.64 5.79 -12.58
C CYS A 416 19.57 4.79 -12.14
N CYS A 417 18.92 5.02 -11.00
CA CYS A 417 17.86 4.13 -10.49
C CYS A 417 16.64 4.12 -11.41
N PHE A 418 16.21 5.30 -11.88
CA PHE A 418 15.14 5.42 -12.87
C PHE A 418 15.44 4.62 -14.14
N LEU A 419 16.62 4.78 -14.73
CA LEU A 419 16.99 4.07 -15.96
C LEU A 419 17.05 2.56 -15.76
N VAL A 420 17.72 2.11 -14.69
CA VAL A 420 17.89 0.68 -14.40
C VAL A 420 16.57 0.00 -14.01
N MET A 421 15.77 0.61 -13.13
CA MET A 421 14.55 -0.02 -12.63
C MET A 421 13.46 -0.10 -13.71
N ASN A 422 13.43 0.83 -14.67
CA ASN A 422 12.57 0.70 -15.85
C ASN A 422 12.85 -0.60 -16.63
N VAL A 423 14.13 -0.90 -16.93
CA VAL A 423 14.53 -2.12 -17.64
C VAL A 423 14.17 -3.37 -16.82
N LYS A 424 14.54 -3.39 -15.53
CA LYS A 424 14.29 -4.53 -14.65
C LYS A 424 12.79 -4.81 -14.49
N PHE A 425 11.98 -3.76 -14.39
CA PHE A 425 10.53 -3.90 -14.27
C PHE A 425 9.90 -4.45 -15.56
N GLU A 426 10.31 -3.99 -16.74
CA GLU A 426 9.82 -4.53 -18.01
C GLU A 426 10.20 -6.00 -18.22
N SER A 427 11.43 -6.37 -17.83
CA SER A 427 11.87 -7.77 -17.80
C SER A 427 11.00 -8.63 -16.87
N LEU A 428 10.65 -8.11 -15.68
CA LEU A 428 9.75 -8.79 -14.74
C LEU A 428 8.33 -8.95 -15.31
N LEU A 429 7.77 -7.91 -15.92
CA LEU A 429 6.44 -7.95 -16.54
C LEU A 429 6.38 -8.91 -17.74
N SER A 430 7.42 -8.90 -18.57
CA SER A 430 7.50 -9.78 -19.75
C SER A 430 7.49 -11.25 -19.33
N ARG A 431 8.25 -11.59 -18.28
CA ARG A 431 8.23 -12.91 -17.63
C ARG A 431 6.85 -13.24 -17.05
N ALA A 432 6.19 -12.30 -16.37
CA ALA A 432 4.87 -12.53 -15.79
C ALA A 432 3.78 -12.78 -16.84
N LYS A 433 3.86 -12.10 -17.99
CA LYS A 433 2.86 -12.19 -19.07
C LYS A 433 3.08 -13.38 -20.02
N ASN A 434 4.10 -14.23 -19.82
CA ASN A 434 4.52 -15.28 -20.75
C ASN A 434 4.62 -14.79 -22.21
N LYS A 435 4.95 -13.50 -22.42
CA LYS A 435 5.12 -12.93 -23.75
C LYS A 435 6.58 -13.03 -24.15
N SER A 436 6.88 -13.94 -25.09
CA SER A 436 8.20 -14.07 -25.70
C SER A 436 8.60 -12.90 -26.63
N ALA A 437 7.72 -11.90 -26.83
CA ALA A 437 7.77 -11.00 -27.98
C ALA A 437 7.80 -9.48 -27.67
N ILE A 438 8.08 -9.03 -26.45
CA ILE A 438 8.22 -7.58 -26.15
C ILE A 438 9.65 -7.26 -25.74
N GLN A 439 10.63 -7.60 -26.58
CA GLN A 439 12.04 -7.32 -26.25
C GLN A 439 12.83 -6.58 -27.34
N GLU A 440 12.30 -6.41 -28.56
CA GLU A 440 13.06 -5.71 -29.62
C GLU A 440 12.84 -4.19 -29.69
N THR A 441 11.74 -3.65 -29.15
CA THR A 441 11.36 -2.26 -29.44
C THR A 441 11.77 -1.21 -28.42
N MET A 442 11.92 -1.54 -27.13
CA MET A 442 12.09 -0.50 -26.10
C MET A 442 13.55 -0.09 -25.85
N TYR A 443 14.52 -1.01 -25.98
CA TYR A 443 15.91 -0.75 -25.60
C TYR A 443 16.93 -0.96 -26.74
N ARG A 444 16.53 -1.46 -27.92
CA ARG A 444 17.45 -1.75 -29.05
C ARG A 444 18.70 -2.58 -28.69
N MET A 445 18.66 -3.32 -27.57
CA MET A 445 19.78 -4.10 -27.06
C MET A 445 19.56 -5.59 -27.30
N SER A 446 20.66 -6.33 -27.44
CA SER A 446 20.60 -7.79 -27.49
C SER A 446 20.17 -8.36 -26.13
N MET A 447 19.44 -9.47 -26.17
CA MET A 447 19.01 -10.19 -24.95
C MET A 447 20.17 -10.61 -24.05
N HIS A 448 21.32 -10.94 -24.64
CA HIS A 448 22.53 -11.28 -23.89
C HIS A 448 23.06 -10.08 -23.09
N THR A 449 23.07 -8.89 -23.70
CA THR A 449 23.53 -7.66 -23.03
C THR A 449 22.62 -7.31 -21.86
N ILE A 450 21.30 -7.42 -22.04
CA ILE A 450 20.33 -7.18 -20.97
C ILE A 450 20.55 -8.17 -19.80
N ALA A 451 20.74 -9.46 -20.10
CA ALA A 451 20.97 -10.46 -19.05
C ALA A 451 22.25 -10.19 -18.24
N SER A 452 23.34 -9.81 -18.91
CA SER A 452 24.60 -9.46 -18.25
C SER A 452 24.46 -8.22 -17.35
N LEU A 453 23.78 -7.18 -17.84
CA LEU A 453 23.49 -5.98 -17.06
C LEU A 453 22.56 -6.27 -15.87
N GLU A 454 21.56 -7.13 -16.04
CA GLU A 454 20.64 -7.51 -14.97
C GLU A 454 21.35 -8.20 -13.81
N GLU A 455 22.36 -9.03 -14.09
CA GLU A 455 23.21 -9.67 -13.09
C GLU A 455 24.02 -8.61 -12.32
N LYS A 456 24.70 -7.71 -13.04
CA LYS A 456 25.46 -6.59 -12.47
C LYS A 456 24.60 -5.69 -11.58
N TRP A 457 23.44 -5.26 -12.07
CA TRP A 457 22.48 -4.48 -11.30
C TRP A 457 21.87 -5.28 -10.15
N GLY A 458 21.78 -6.61 -10.29
CA GLY A 458 21.36 -7.53 -9.24
C GLY A 458 22.24 -7.42 -7.98
N PHE A 459 23.56 -7.35 -8.14
CA PHE A 459 24.48 -7.13 -7.02
C PHE A 459 24.27 -5.78 -6.34
N LEU A 460 23.94 -4.73 -7.10
CA LEU A 460 23.65 -3.40 -6.54
C LEU A 460 22.31 -3.35 -5.79
N CYS A 461 21.37 -4.25 -6.09
CA CYS A 461 20.11 -4.39 -5.36
C CYS A 461 20.26 -5.18 -4.03
N GLN A 462 21.40 -5.82 -3.78
CA GLN A 462 21.59 -6.64 -2.59
C GLN A 462 22.03 -5.81 -1.38
N HIS A 463 21.51 -6.18 -0.21
CA HIS A 463 21.88 -5.58 1.05
C HIS A 463 23.33 -5.96 1.38
N ASN A 464 24.22 -4.98 1.49
CA ASN A 464 25.57 -5.18 1.98
C ASN A 464 25.57 -5.14 3.53
N ARG A 465 26.42 -5.92 4.21
CA ARG A 465 26.51 -5.93 5.69
C ARG A 465 27.16 -4.66 6.27
N GLN A 466 27.50 -3.68 5.42
CA GLN A 466 28.06 -2.40 5.84
C GLN A 466 27.00 -1.54 6.54
N GLU A 467 27.47 -0.70 7.46
CA GLU A 467 26.63 0.32 8.09
C GLU A 467 26.12 1.31 7.03
N TYR A 468 24.82 1.59 7.06
CA TYR A 468 24.24 2.57 6.16
C TYR A 468 24.45 3.98 6.68
N ASP A 469 24.89 4.88 5.81
CA ASP A 469 24.89 6.31 6.09
C ASP A 469 23.45 6.84 6.17
N ILE A 470 23.04 7.20 7.38
CA ILE A 470 21.69 7.69 7.67
C ILE A 470 21.37 9.01 6.96
N ARG A 471 22.37 9.85 6.69
CA ARG A 471 22.18 11.14 5.98
C ARG A 471 21.83 10.92 4.53
N VAL A 472 22.46 9.92 3.91
CA VAL A 472 22.17 9.49 2.53
C VAL A 472 20.77 8.91 2.45
N ILE A 473 20.40 8.04 3.40
CA ILE A 473 19.04 7.48 3.48
C ILE A 473 18.01 8.61 3.65
N HIS A 474 18.29 9.58 4.53
CA HIS A 474 17.38 10.68 4.79
C HIS A 474 17.12 11.54 3.53
N ALA A 475 18.14 11.80 2.71
CA ALA A 475 17.96 12.47 1.42
C ALA A 475 17.02 11.70 0.47
N PHE A 476 17.13 10.38 0.39
CA PHE A 476 16.20 9.57 -0.41
C PHE A 476 14.81 9.44 0.22
N ALA A 477 14.68 9.57 1.54
CA ALA A 477 13.38 9.67 2.21
C ALA A 477 12.68 11.00 1.85
N GLN A 478 13.41 12.12 1.82
CA GLN A 478 12.89 13.42 1.34
C GLN A 478 12.40 13.31 -0.11
N PHE A 479 13.21 12.72 -1.00
CA PHE A 479 12.79 12.49 -2.38
C PHE A 479 11.50 11.66 -2.48
N GLN A 480 11.39 10.56 -1.73
CA GLN A 480 10.18 9.74 -1.71
C GLN A 480 8.93 10.51 -1.28
N ALA A 481 9.07 11.47 -0.35
CA ALA A 481 7.96 12.32 0.08
C ALA A 481 7.55 13.33 -1.01
N CYS A 482 8.51 13.98 -1.67
CA CYS A 482 8.25 14.84 -2.83
C CYS A 482 7.57 14.07 -3.97
N PHE A 483 8.11 12.88 -4.28
CA PHE A 483 7.58 12.00 -5.31
C PHE A 483 6.13 11.57 -5.03
N LEU A 484 5.81 11.18 -3.78
CA LEU A 484 4.43 10.87 -3.41
C LEU A 484 3.48 12.06 -3.60
N ALA A 485 3.87 13.25 -3.11
CA ALA A 485 3.02 14.43 -3.24
C ALA A 485 2.83 14.88 -4.71
N ALA A 486 3.86 14.73 -5.54
CA ALA A 486 3.77 14.99 -6.97
C ALA A 486 2.87 13.98 -7.68
N LEU A 487 2.93 12.69 -7.31
CA LEU A 487 2.01 11.67 -7.83
C LEU A 487 0.56 11.96 -7.42
N ASP A 488 0.32 12.29 -6.15
CA ASP A 488 -1.00 12.65 -5.65
C ASP A 488 -1.59 13.82 -6.45
N LEU A 489 -0.78 14.87 -6.70
CA LEU A 489 -1.19 16.02 -7.52
C LEU A 489 -1.46 15.62 -8.98
N ASN A 490 -0.59 14.82 -9.58
CA ASN A 490 -0.75 14.36 -10.96
C ASN A 490 -2.04 13.54 -11.13
N GLN A 491 -2.32 12.61 -10.23
CA GLN A 491 -3.54 11.80 -10.23
C GLN A 491 -4.78 12.67 -10.01
N LEU A 492 -4.73 13.61 -9.07
CA LEU A 492 -5.83 14.54 -8.80
C LEU A 492 -6.16 15.41 -10.03
N LEU A 493 -5.14 15.77 -10.82
CA LEU A 493 -5.28 16.52 -12.07
C LEU A 493 -5.59 15.65 -13.29
N LEU A 494 -6.01 14.39 -13.10
CA LEU A 494 -6.35 13.45 -14.18
C LEU A 494 -5.16 13.06 -15.06
N CYS A 495 -3.98 12.92 -14.45
CA CYS A 495 -2.73 12.41 -15.04
C CYS A 495 -2.28 13.14 -16.33
N PRO A 496 -2.05 14.46 -16.31
CA PRO A 496 -1.44 15.16 -17.44
C PRO A 496 0.00 14.73 -17.72
N PHE A 497 0.70 14.18 -16.71
CA PHE A 497 1.90 13.38 -16.88
C PHE A 497 1.59 11.89 -16.71
N PRO A 498 2.43 11.00 -17.27
CA PRO A 498 2.39 9.58 -16.97
C PRO A 498 2.43 9.32 -15.47
N ASN A 499 1.54 8.46 -14.97
CA ASN A 499 1.52 8.06 -13.56
C ASN A 499 2.71 7.14 -13.30
N LEU A 500 3.81 7.72 -12.80
CA LEU A 500 5.08 7.01 -12.62
C LEU A 500 4.93 5.90 -11.57
N ASN A 501 5.21 4.67 -11.99
CA ASN A 501 5.20 3.52 -11.08
C ASN A 501 6.41 3.60 -10.13
N PRO A 502 6.20 3.66 -8.79
CA PRO A 502 7.30 3.66 -7.83
C PRO A 502 8.31 2.51 -8.02
N ALA A 503 7.85 1.33 -8.45
CA ALA A 503 8.69 0.16 -8.68
C ALA A 503 9.64 0.31 -9.90
N ARG A 504 9.39 1.29 -10.77
CA ARG A 504 10.25 1.64 -11.92
C ARG A 504 11.26 2.75 -11.61
N VAL A 505 11.16 3.39 -10.44
CA VAL A 505 11.93 4.60 -10.16
C VAL A 505 12.75 4.54 -8.88
N ILE A 506 12.31 3.78 -7.87
CA ILE A 506 12.91 3.79 -6.54
C ILE A 506 13.22 2.37 -6.08
N HIS A 507 14.49 2.13 -5.77
CA HIS A 507 14.95 0.93 -5.09
C HIS A 507 16.00 1.32 -4.03
N GLY A 508 15.59 1.37 -2.75
CA GLY A 508 16.39 1.97 -1.67
C GLY A 508 17.83 1.45 -1.55
N THR A 509 18.01 0.12 -1.61
CA THR A 509 19.36 -0.49 -1.56
C THR A 509 20.21 -0.13 -2.78
N PHE A 510 19.59 -0.02 -3.95
CA PHE A 510 20.31 0.32 -5.18
C PHE A 510 20.76 1.78 -5.14
N LEU A 511 19.84 2.68 -4.75
CA LEU A 511 20.12 4.10 -4.56
C LEU A 511 21.30 4.33 -3.63
N HIS A 512 21.30 3.68 -2.45
CA HIS A 512 22.39 3.80 -1.49
C HIS A 512 23.71 3.25 -2.05
N ASN A 513 23.72 2.05 -2.62
CA ASN A 513 24.94 1.44 -3.14
C ASN A 513 25.55 2.24 -4.31
N VAL A 514 24.71 2.76 -5.22
CA VAL A 514 25.17 3.63 -6.32
C VAL A 514 25.68 4.96 -5.78
N PHE A 515 25.00 5.56 -4.80
CA PHE A 515 25.46 6.78 -4.15
C PHE A 515 26.86 6.60 -3.56
N VAL A 516 27.09 5.53 -2.79
CA VAL A 516 28.39 5.25 -2.15
C VAL A 516 29.48 5.10 -3.20
N LYS A 517 29.22 4.34 -4.29
CA LYS A 517 30.17 4.20 -5.41
C LYS A 517 30.52 5.55 -6.05
N LEU A 518 29.52 6.40 -6.28
CA LEU A 518 29.72 7.72 -6.87
C LEU A 518 30.50 8.66 -5.94
N ALA A 519 30.20 8.65 -4.64
CA ALA A 519 30.81 9.53 -3.64
C ALA A 519 32.26 9.15 -3.30
N THR A 520 32.59 7.85 -3.42
CA THR A 520 33.94 7.33 -3.13
C THR A 520 34.86 7.30 -4.35
N SER A 521 34.31 7.45 -5.55
CA SER A 521 35.07 7.45 -6.81
C SER A 521 35.68 8.83 -7.08
N THR A 522 36.93 8.84 -7.55
CA THR A 522 37.57 10.05 -8.09
C THR A 522 37.04 10.43 -9.47
N THR A 523 36.33 9.52 -10.14
CA THR A 523 35.80 9.69 -11.50
C THR A 523 34.33 9.21 -11.59
N PRO A 524 33.35 9.96 -11.04
CA PRO A 524 31.95 9.54 -11.02
C PRO A 524 31.36 9.24 -12.40
N LYS A 525 31.83 9.92 -13.46
CA LYS A 525 31.40 9.66 -14.85
C LYS A 525 31.72 8.24 -15.31
N LEU A 526 32.93 7.73 -14.99
CA LEU A 526 33.32 6.36 -15.34
C LEU A 526 32.48 5.32 -14.60
N VAL A 527 32.00 5.63 -13.39
CA VAL A 527 31.08 4.75 -12.65
C VAL A 527 29.73 4.63 -13.38
N ILE A 528 29.24 5.72 -13.97
CA ILE A 528 27.98 5.73 -14.73
C ILE A 528 28.16 5.02 -16.08
N GLU A 529 29.25 5.29 -16.80
CA GLU A 529 29.58 4.58 -18.04
C GLU A 529 29.73 3.07 -17.78
N ASP A 530 30.45 2.68 -16.72
CA ASP A 530 30.51 1.28 -16.30
C ASP A 530 29.12 0.75 -15.99
N LEU A 531 28.28 1.44 -15.22
CA LEU A 531 26.94 0.95 -14.84
C LEU A 531 26.09 0.48 -16.03
N PHE A 532 26.27 1.10 -17.20
CA PHE A 532 25.57 0.78 -18.44
C PHE A 532 26.43 0.09 -19.50
N ASP A 533 27.61 -0.41 -19.13
CA ASP A 533 28.62 -1.02 -20.02
C ASP A 533 28.95 -0.17 -21.27
N GLY A 534 28.90 1.17 -21.11
CA GLY A 534 29.14 2.13 -22.19
C GLY A 534 28.03 2.23 -23.24
N ASP A 535 26.83 1.70 -22.98
CA ASP A 535 25.71 1.78 -23.91
C ASP A 535 25.33 3.25 -24.22
N GLN A 536 25.35 3.61 -25.50
CA GLN A 536 25.18 4.99 -25.95
C GLN A 536 23.79 5.55 -25.59
N TYR A 537 22.73 4.73 -25.68
CA TYR A 537 21.38 5.20 -25.38
C TYR A 537 21.24 5.56 -23.91
N PHE A 538 21.71 4.71 -23.00
CA PHE A 538 21.66 5.01 -21.57
C PHE A 538 22.54 6.18 -21.17
N VAL A 539 23.75 6.27 -21.72
CA VAL A 539 24.69 7.38 -21.43
C VAL A 539 24.12 8.71 -21.93
N GLU A 540 23.56 8.75 -23.14
CA GLU A 540 22.91 9.95 -23.69
C GLU A 540 21.67 10.35 -22.87
N MET A 541 20.80 9.40 -22.55
CA MET A 541 19.61 9.66 -21.75
C MET A 541 19.98 10.16 -20.35
N PHE A 542 20.96 9.52 -19.70
CA PHE A 542 21.50 9.96 -18.42
C PHE A 542 22.02 11.40 -18.52
N SER A 543 22.83 11.71 -19.54
CA SER A 543 23.40 13.04 -19.71
C SER A 543 22.34 14.11 -19.95
N LYS A 544 21.27 13.80 -20.70
CA LYS A 544 20.14 14.72 -20.90
C LYS A 544 19.42 15.00 -19.58
N MET A 545 19.09 13.96 -18.82
CA MET A 545 18.43 14.09 -17.51
C MET A 545 19.31 14.83 -16.50
N GLU A 546 20.62 14.54 -16.47
CA GLU A 546 21.57 15.22 -15.60
C GLU A 546 21.67 16.71 -15.97
N SER A 547 21.70 17.04 -17.27
CA SER A 547 21.75 18.42 -17.73
C SER A 547 20.45 19.19 -17.44
N ALA A 548 19.29 18.55 -17.49
CA ALA A 548 18.02 19.17 -17.12
C ALA A 548 18.05 19.58 -15.63
N VAL A 549 18.44 18.64 -14.75
CA VAL A 549 18.40 18.87 -13.30
C VAL A 549 19.55 19.76 -12.80
N LEU A 550 20.78 19.49 -13.22
CA LEU A 550 21.98 20.17 -12.69
C LEU A 550 22.43 21.36 -13.55
N GLY A 551 21.99 21.46 -14.80
CA GLY A 551 22.37 22.54 -15.72
C GLY A 551 21.96 23.93 -15.22
N PRO A 552 20.70 24.16 -14.78
CA PRO A 552 20.26 25.43 -14.24
C PRO A 552 21.08 25.88 -13.02
N LEU A 553 21.44 24.95 -12.12
CA LEU A 553 22.22 25.24 -10.92
C LEU A 553 23.63 25.80 -11.23
N VAL A 554 24.26 25.33 -12.31
CA VAL A 554 25.57 25.81 -12.77
C VAL A 554 25.48 27.20 -13.40
N LEU A 555 24.36 27.56 -14.02
CA LEU A 555 24.14 28.89 -14.58
C LEU A 555 23.87 29.93 -13.48
N TYR A 556 23.11 29.56 -12.44
CA TYR A 556 22.85 30.44 -11.30
C TYR A 556 24.11 30.75 -10.48
N SER A 557 24.98 29.76 -10.22
CA SER A 557 26.24 29.99 -9.51
C SER A 557 27.19 30.92 -10.27
N ARG A 558 27.31 30.73 -11.59
CA ARG A 558 28.11 31.61 -12.47
C ARG A 558 27.54 33.02 -12.58
N ALA A 559 26.21 33.17 -12.61
CA ALA A 559 25.57 34.49 -12.60
C ALA A 559 25.87 35.24 -11.30
N THR A 560 25.79 34.59 -10.14
CA THR A 560 26.11 35.21 -8.84
C THR A 560 27.59 35.55 -8.66
N GLU A 561 28.51 34.80 -9.28
CA GLU A 561 29.94 35.13 -9.28
C GLU A 561 30.28 36.31 -10.20
N SER A 562 29.51 36.52 -11.28
CA SER A 562 29.72 37.66 -12.20
C SER A 562 29.20 39.02 -11.69
N PHE A 563 28.56 39.05 -10.51
CA PHE A 563 28.05 40.27 -9.86
C PHE A 563 28.79 40.64 -8.56
N ASN A 564 29.91 39.98 -8.22
CA ASN A 564 30.76 40.32 -7.08
C ASN A 564 32.09 40.94 -7.50
#